data_AF-A0A5C7ETP6-F1
#
_entry.id   AF-A0A5C7ETP6-F1
#
_cell.length_a   1.000
_cell.length_b   1.000
_cell.length_c   1.000
_cell.angle_alpha   90.00
_cell.angle_beta   90.00
_cell.angle_gamma   90.00
#
_symmetry.space_group_name_H-M   'P 1'
#
loop_
_entity.id
_entity.type
_entity.pdbx_description
1 polymer ?
#
loop_
_entity_poly.entity_id
_entity_poly.type
_entity_poly.pdbx_seq_one_letter_code
_entity_poly.pdbx_strand_id
1 'polypeptide(L)'
;MGSVRYKPSAAAKRKILNSPACVAMVDQHAQRVRAAADAMGSATYAADTRPGRVRAHGIVYTPSEHAIRSNAKHNTLLKALYGGR
;
A
#
# COMPACT_ATOMS: atom_id res chain seq x y z
N MET A 1 13.95 -24.44 -32.36
CA MET A 1 13.32 -23.12 -32.08
C MET A 1 14.18 -22.40 -31.06
N GLY A 2 14.77 -21.26 -31.41
CA GLY A 2 15.60 -20.48 -30.47
C GLY A 2 14.71 -19.72 -29.46
N SER A 3 15.04 -19.78 -28.17
CA SER A 3 14.31 -19.02 -27.14
C SER A 3 14.71 -17.55 -27.18
N VAL A 4 13.75 -16.65 -27.37
CA VAL A 4 13.97 -15.19 -27.24
C VAL A 4 13.94 -14.80 -25.76
N ARG A 5 14.99 -14.14 -25.27
CA ARG A 5 15.05 -13.62 -23.90
C ARG A 5 14.83 -12.11 -23.89
N TYR A 6 13.69 -11.68 -23.36
CA TYR A 6 13.41 -10.26 -23.16
C TYR A 6 14.00 -9.76 -21.83
N LYS A 7 14.77 -8.66 -21.89
CA LYS A 7 15.26 -7.95 -20.70
C LYS A 7 14.89 -6.46 -20.81
N PRO A 8 13.85 -5.99 -20.08
CA PRO A 8 13.47 -4.59 -20.12
C PRO A 8 14.57 -3.69 -19.55
N SER A 9 14.70 -2.49 -20.11
CA SER A 9 15.59 -1.47 -19.57
C SER A 9 15.10 -0.97 -18.21
N ALA A 10 15.99 -0.35 -17.43
CA ALA A 10 15.62 0.24 -16.14
C ALA A 10 14.50 1.30 -16.28
N ALA A 11 14.51 2.07 -17.37
CA ALA A 11 13.47 3.05 -17.69
C ALA A 11 12.12 2.36 -17.98
N ALA A 12 12.11 1.28 -18.77
CA ALA A 12 10.90 0.51 -19.05
C ALA A 12 10.32 -0.09 -17.76
N LYS A 13 11.17 -0.65 -16.89
CA LYS A 13 10.73 -1.18 -15.59
C LYS A 13 10.06 -0.10 -14.72
N ARG A 14 10.64 1.10 -14.63
CA ARG A 14 10.07 2.22 -13.86
C ARG A 14 8.71 2.66 -14.41
N LYS A 15 8.57 2.77 -15.74
CA LYS A 15 7.29 3.11 -16.38
C LYS A 15 6.20 2.10 -16.04
N ILE A 16 6.52 0.82 -16.06
CA ILE A 16 5.56 -0.25 -15.71
C ILE A 16 5.19 -0.14 -14.22
N LEU A 17 6.17 -0.05 -13.32
CA LEU A 17 5.95 -0.03 -11.88
C LEU A 17 5.29 1.26 -11.34
N ASN A 18 5.31 2.34 -12.13
CA ASN A 18 4.60 3.59 -11.86
C ASN A 18 3.39 3.79 -12.80
N SER A 19 3.00 2.76 -13.55
CA SER A 19 1.84 2.85 -14.44
C SER A 19 0.56 3.12 -13.63
N PRO A 20 -0.44 3.80 -14.22
CA PRO A 20 -1.71 4.04 -13.55
C PRO A 20 -2.37 2.77 -13.00
N ALA A 21 -2.25 1.66 -13.74
CA ALA A 21 -2.73 0.35 -13.30
C ALA A 21 -1.99 -0.15 -12.04
N CYS A 22 -0.67 -0.03 -11.98
CA CYS A 22 0.09 -0.37 -10.77
C CYS A 22 -0.28 0.53 -9.59
N VAL A 23 -0.46 1.83 -9.81
CA VAL A 23 -0.90 2.76 -8.77
C VAL A 23 -2.27 2.35 -8.24
N ALA A 24 -3.23 2.06 -9.12
CA ALA A 24 -4.57 1.62 -8.72
C ALA A 24 -4.56 0.28 -7.95
N MET A 25 -3.70 -0.67 -8.34
CA MET A 25 -3.53 -1.92 -7.59
C MET A 25 -2.99 -1.68 -6.18
N VAL A 26 -1.99 -0.81 -6.05
CA VAL A 26 -1.42 -0.46 -4.74
C VAL A 26 -2.44 0.28 -3.89
N ASP A 27 -3.22 1.18 -4.49
CA ASP A 27 -4.29 1.90 -3.81
C ASP A 27 -5.39 0.96 -3.31
N GLN A 28 -5.85 0.05 -4.16
CA GLN A 28 -6.81 -0.97 -3.75
C GLN A 28 -6.31 -1.79 -2.56
N HIS A 29 -5.01 -2.15 -2.54
CA HIS A 29 -4.43 -2.85 -1.42
C HIS A 29 -4.35 -1.97 -0.15
N ALA A 30 -3.92 -0.72 -0.27
CA ALA A 30 -3.87 0.22 0.85
C ALA A 30 -5.27 0.47 1.44
N GLN A 31 -6.30 0.60 0.61
CA GLN A 31 -7.68 0.75 1.05
C GLN A 31 -8.21 -0.49 1.77
N ARG A 32 -7.84 -1.71 1.34
CA ARG A 32 -8.18 -2.95 2.05
C ARG A 32 -7.54 -2.98 3.45
N VAL A 33 -6.27 -2.63 3.55
CA VAL A 33 -5.55 -2.56 4.85
C VAL A 33 -6.19 -1.50 5.75
N ARG A 34 -6.52 -0.33 5.21
CA ARG A 34 -7.26 0.72 5.95
C ARG A 34 -8.59 0.22 6.48
N ALA A 35 -9.41 -0.42 5.62
CA ALA A 35 -10.71 -0.94 6.03
C ALA A 35 -10.57 -2.03 7.12
N ALA A 36 -9.57 -2.90 7.03
CA ALA A 36 -9.28 -3.88 8.07
C ALA A 36 -8.86 -3.21 9.40
N ALA A 37 -8.08 -2.12 9.32
CA ALA A 37 -7.69 -1.33 10.49
C ALA A 37 -8.90 -0.63 11.13
N ASP A 38 -9.76 -0.01 10.33
CA ASP A 38 -10.99 0.67 10.77
C ASP A 38 -11.97 -0.31 11.44
N ALA A 39 -12.01 -1.57 10.98
CA ALA A 39 -12.89 -2.61 11.55
C ALA A 39 -12.46 -3.14 12.93
N MET A 40 -11.21 -2.91 13.35
CA MET A 40 -10.67 -3.48 14.60
C MET A 40 -10.96 -2.63 15.84
N GLY A 41 -11.42 -1.39 15.69
CA GLY A 41 -11.66 -0.52 16.84
C GLY A 41 -12.44 0.74 16.49
N SER A 42 -12.41 1.72 17.38
CA SER A 42 -13.12 3.00 17.21
C SER A 42 -12.29 4.09 16.54
N ALA A 43 -11.07 3.78 16.12
CA ALA A 43 -10.19 4.73 15.45
C ALA A 43 -10.33 4.64 13.94
N THR A 44 -10.22 5.78 13.26
CA THR A 44 -10.23 5.86 11.80
C THR A 44 -8.81 6.11 11.28
N TYR A 45 -8.44 5.38 10.25
CA TYR A 45 -7.15 5.43 9.59
C TYR A 45 -7.29 6.05 8.19
N ALA A 46 -6.18 6.56 7.67
CA ALA A 46 -6.11 7.12 6.32
C ALA A 46 -5.18 6.29 5.44
N ALA A 47 -5.47 6.24 4.15
CA ALA A 47 -4.63 5.61 3.14
C ALA A 47 -4.28 6.64 2.06
N ASP A 48 -3.06 6.55 1.55
CA ASP A 48 -2.57 7.38 0.45
C ASP A 48 -1.65 6.56 -0.45
N THR A 49 -1.73 6.81 -1.75
CA THR A 49 -0.98 6.09 -2.77
C THR A 49 -0.38 7.07 -3.76
N ARG A 50 0.94 6.98 -3.95
CA ARG A 50 1.67 7.90 -4.84
C ARG A 50 2.72 7.16 -5.68
N PRO A 51 2.92 7.57 -6.94
CA PRO A 51 4.07 7.13 -7.72
C PRO A 51 5.36 7.64 -7.07
N GLY A 52 6.34 6.75 -6.91
CA GLY A 52 7.66 7.08 -6.36
C GLY A 52 8.74 7.14 -7.43
N ARG A 53 10.00 7.32 -6.98
CA ARG A 53 11.17 7.38 -7.88
C ARG A 53 11.33 6.12 -8.74
N VAL A 54 10.90 4.96 -8.25
CA VAL A 54 11.11 3.66 -8.92
C VAL A 54 9.82 2.86 -9.11
N ARG A 55 8.86 2.99 -8.19
CA ARG A 55 7.60 2.24 -8.16
C ARG A 55 6.53 3.01 -7.39
N ALA A 56 5.27 2.66 -7.57
CA ALA A 56 4.18 3.15 -6.75
C ALA A 56 4.31 2.66 -5.30
N HIS A 57 3.92 3.51 -4.36
CA HIS A 57 3.91 3.23 -2.92
C HIS A 57 2.54 3.57 -2.35
N GLY A 58 2.02 2.69 -1.50
CA GLY A 58 0.85 2.93 -0.68
C GLY A 58 1.25 2.97 0.78
N ILE A 59 0.65 3.87 1.54
CA ILE A 59 0.83 3.99 2.98
C ILE A 59 -0.55 4.03 3.65
N VAL A 60 -0.65 3.37 4.80
CA VAL A 60 -1.78 3.54 5.73
C VAL A 60 -1.23 4.15 7.00
N TYR A 61 -1.83 5.24 7.47
CA TYR A 61 -1.31 6.05 8.57
C TYR A 61 -2.42 6.53 9.50
N THR A 62 -2.01 7.07 10.64
CA THR A 62 -2.87 7.61 11.68
C THR A 62 -3.07 9.12 11.50
N PRO A 63 -4.24 9.60 11.06
CA PRO A 63 -4.45 11.02 10.77
C PRO A 63 -4.74 11.86 12.02
N SER A 64 -5.00 11.24 13.18
CA SER A 64 -5.40 11.93 14.41
C SER A 64 -4.69 11.38 15.64
N GLU A 65 -4.65 12.17 16.72
CA GLU A 65 -4.07 11.75 18.00
C GLU A 65 -4.77 10.51 18.59
N HIS A 66 -6.09 10.41 18.43
CA HIS A 66 -6.86 9.22 18.80
C HIS A 66 -6.39 7.99 18.04
N ALA A 67 -6.20 8.09 16.72
CA ALA A 67 -5.69 7.00 15.89
C ALA A 67 -4.25 6.62 16.27
N ILE A 68 -3.39 7.59 16.60
CA ILE A 68 -2.02 7.35 17.08
C ILE A 68 -2.05 6.54 18.39
N ARG A 69 -2.80 7.00 19.40
CA ARG A 69 -2.90 6.33 20.70
C ARG A 69 -3.51 4.94 20.57
N SER A 70 -4.58 4.80 19.79
CA SER A 70 -5.21 3.51 19.51
C SER A 70 -4.25 2.53 18.84
N ASN A 71 -3.54 2.98 17.78
CA ASN A 71 -2.56 2.14 17.09
C ASN A 71 -1.40 1.73 18.01
N ALA A 72 -0.85 2.65 18.80
CA ALA A 72 0.24 2.36 19.73
C ALA A 72 -0.16 1.33 20.81
N LYS A 73 -1.41 1.40 21.28
CA LYS A 73 -1.92 0.46 22.29
C LYS A 73 -2.27 -0.91 21.72
N HIS A 74 -2.83 -0.96 20.50
CA HIS A 74 -3.44 -2.18 19.95
C HIS A 74 -2.67 -2.80 18.79
N ASN A 75 -1.62 -2.14 18.28
CA ASN A 75 -0.87 -2.54 17.09
C ASN A 75 -1.77 -2.79 15.87
N THR A 76 -2.82 -1.97 15.72
CA THR A 76 -3.90 -2.16 14.73
C THR A 76 -3.38 -2.20 13.30
N LEU A 77 -2.49 -1.28 12.91
CA LEU A 77 -1.94 -1.24 11.55
C LEU A 77 -1.07 -2.45 11.23
N LEU A 78 -0.28 -2.94 12.19
CA LEU A 78 0.51 -4.16 12.02
C LEU A 78 -0.39 -5.38 11.84
N LYS A 79 -1.44 -5.50 12.67
CA LYS A 79 -2.42 -6.58 12.53
C LYS A 79 -3.15 -6.51 11.20
N ALA A 80 -3.54 -5.31 10.75
CA ALA A 80 -4.24 -5.11 9.49
C ALA A 80 -3.37 -5.48 8.28
N LEU A 81 -2.07 -5.17 8.35
CA LEU A 81 -1.12 -5.46 7.27
C LEU A 81 -0.89 -6.97 7.07
N TYR A 82 -0.81 -7.75 8.15
CA TYR A 82 -0.53 -9.19 8.09
C TYR A 82 -1.77 -10.08 8.13
N GLY A 83 -2.91 -9.57 8.62
CA GLY A 83 -4.17 -10.32 8.72
C GLY A 83 -4.99 -10.38 7.43
N GLY A 84 -4.64 -9.60 6.41
CA GLY A 84 -5.32 -9.57 5.11
C GLY A 84 -4.65 -10.43 4.02
N ARG A 85 -3.92 -11.48 4.41
CA ARG A 85 -3.09 -12.31 3.52
C ARG A 85 -3.72 -13.65 3.21
#